data_AF-S7P941-F1
#
_entry.id   AF-S7P941-F1
#
_cell.length_a   1.000
_cell.length_b   1.000
_cell.length_c   1.000
_cell.angle_alpha   90.00
_cell.angle_beta   90.00
_cell.angle_gamma   90.00
#
_symmetry.space_group_name_H-M   'P 1'
#
loop_
_entity.id
_entity.type
_entity.pdbx_description
1 polymer ?
#
loop_
_entity_poly.entity_id
_entity_poly.type
_entity_poly.pdbx_seq_one_letter_code
_entity_poly.pdbx_strand_id
1 'polypeptide(L)'
;MAPLPSLPSGQRTLGARPGPNAVLRSPLQILENTPENHPDHSHLRLALEKAEELCSQVNEGVREKENSDRLEWIQAHVQCEGLSEQLVFNSVTNCLGPRKFLHSGKLYKAKSNKELYGFLFNDFLLLTQIVKPLGSSGTDKVFSPKSNLQYKMYKTPIFLNEVLVKLPTDPSGDEPIFHISHIDRVYTLRAESINERTAWVQKIKAASELYIETEKKKREKAYLVRSQRATGIGRLMVNVVEGIELKPCRSHGKSNPYCEVTMGSQCHITKTMQDTLNPKWNSTCQFFIRDLEQEVLCITVFERDQFSPDDFLGRTEIRVADIKRDQGSKGPVTKCLLLHEVPTGEIVVRLDLQLFDEP
;
A
#
# COMPACT_ATOMS: atom_id res chain seq x y z
N MET A 1 -52.88 -57.00 -18.10
CA MET A 1 -52.26 -55.79 -17.53
C MET A 1 -51.09 -56.23 -16.65
N ALA A 2 -49.86 -56.09 -17.17
CA ALA A 2 -48.63 -56.28 -16.40
C ALA A 2 -47.92 -54.92 -16.36
N PRO A 3 -47.38 -54.46 -15.21
CA PRO A 3 -46.75 -53.16 -15.11
C PRO A 3 -45.29 -53.21 -15.59
N LEU A 4 -44.86 -52.13 -16.26
CA LEU A 4 -43.49 -51.88 -16.71
C LEU A 4 -42.53 -51.62 -15.52
N PRO A 5 -41.24 -51.98 -15.64
CA PRO A 5 -40.25 -51.71 -14.61
C PRO A 5 -39.79 -50.24 -14.62
N SER A 6 -39.58 -49.69 -13.42
CA SER A 6 -39.06 -48.34 -13.17
C SER A 6 -37.56 -48.24 -13.41
N LEU A 7 -37.14 -47.14 -14.07
CA LEU A 7 -35.74 -46.73 -14.23
C LEU A 7 -35.16 -46.20 -12.90
N PRO A 8 -33.85 -46.41 -12.62
CA PRO A 8 -33.23 -45.92 -11.39
C PRO A 8 -32.95 -44.42 -11.46
N SER A 9 -33.30 -43.73 -10.37
CA SER A 9 -33.03 -42.32 -10.12
C SER A 9 -31.54 -42.09 -9.84
N GLY A 10 -30.83 -41.50 -10.81
CA GLY A 10 -29.48 -40.98 -10.60
C GLY A 10 -29.50 -39.79 -9.65
N GLN A 11 -28.89 -39.95 -8.47
CA GLN A 11 -28.52 -38.84 -7.60
C GLN A 11 -27.55 -37.90 -8.34
N ARG A 12 -28.04 -36.74 -8.78
CA ARG A 12 -27.17 -35.63 -9.17
C ARG A 12 -26.56 -35.05 -7.90
N THR A 13 -25.26 -35.23 -7.71
CA THR A 13 -24.47 -34.45 -6.77
C THR A 13 -24.41 -33.00 -7.25
N LEU A 14 -25.34 -32.17 -6.76
CA LEU A 14 -25.23 -30.71 -6.76
C LEU A 14 -24.10 -30.34 -5.79
N GLY A 15 -22.89 -30.10 -6.29
CA GLY A 15 -21.79 -29.71 -5.41
C GLY A 15 -20.40 -29.52 -6.01
N ALA A 16 -20.16 -29.84 -7.28
CA ALA A 16 -18.88 -29.55 -7.92
C ALA A 16 -19.00 -28.27 -8.75
N ARG A 17 -18.40 -27.16 -8.27
CA ARG A 17 -18.15 -26.00 -9.13
C ARG A 17 -17.23 -26.45 -10.28
N PRO A 18 -17.57 -26.20 -11.56
CA PRO A 18 -16.67 -26.54 -12.65
C PRO A 18 -15.35 -25.81 -12.45
N GLY A 19 -14.23 -26.52 -12.49
CA GLY A 19 -12.90 -25.89 -12.45
C GLY A 19 -12.70 -24.99 -13.68
N PRO A 20 -11.72 -24.08 -13.67
CA PRO A 20 -11.48 -23.12 -14.76
C PRO A 20 -11.35 -23.79 -16.14
N ASN A 21 -10.81 -25.01 -16.20
CA ASN A 21 -10.72 -25.80 -17.43
C ASN A 21 -12.09 -26.20 -18.02
N ALA A 22 -13.15 -26.32 -17.21
CA ALA A 22 -14.48 -26.68 -17.70
C ALA A 22 -15.23 -25.46 -18.28
N VAL A 23 -14.92 -24.25 -17.83
CA VAL A 23 -15.54 -23.00 -18.29
C VAL A 23 -15.04 -22.60 -19.69
N LEU A 24 -13.77 -22.86 -19.99
CA LEU A 24 -13.15 -22.53 -21.29
C LEU A 24 -13.34 -23.61 -22.36
N ARG A 25 -13.52 -24.87 -21.96
CA ARG A 25 -13.50 -26.01 -22.89
C ARG A 25 -14.60 -25.98 -23.94
N SER A 26 -15.82 -25.58 -23.56
CA SER A 26 -16.96 -25.62 -24.47
C SER A 26 -16.89 -24.52 -25.55
N PRO A 27 -16.64 -23.24 -25.24
CA PRO A 27 -16.53 -22.19 -26.26
C PRO A 27 -15.34 -22.40 -27.22
N LEU A 28 -14.17 -22.81 -26.70
CA LEU A 28 -12.99 -23.11 -27.52
C LEU A 28 -13.28 -24.20 -28.55
N GLN A 29 -13.83 -25.32 -28.09
CA GLN A 29 -14.08 -26.47 -28.95
C GLN A 29 -15.13 -26.19 -30.03
N ILE A 30 -16.13 -25.35 -29.74
CA ILE A 30 -17.14 -24.96 -30.74
C ILE A 30 -16.54 -23.98 -31.75
N LEU A 31 -15.72 -23.01 -31.30
CA LEU A 31 -15.05 -22.06 -32.17
C LEU A 31 -14.07 -22.75 -33.13
N GLU A 32 -13.28 -23.71 -32.65
CA GLU A 32 -12.33 -24.50 -33.46
C GLU A 32 -13.02 -25.29 -34.60
N ASN A 33 -14.30 -25.64 -34.42
CA ASN A 33 -15.09 -26.38 -35.40
C ASN A 33 -16.03 -25.48 -36.23
N THR A 34 -15.97 -24.16 -36.06
CA THR A 34 -16.82 -23.20 -36.77
C THR A 34 -15.98 -22.35 -37.73
N PRO A 35 -16.17 -22.45 -39.06
CA PRO A 35 -15.32 -21.73 -40.02
C PRO A 35 -15.53 -20.22 -39.95
N GLU A 36 -14.52 -19.44 -40.36
CA GLU A 36 -14.53 -17.96 -40.21
C GLU A 36 -15.68 -17.25 -40.93
N ASN A 37 -16.18 -17.85 -42.01
CA ASN A 37 -17.29 -17.32 -42.80
C ASN A 37 -18.68 -17.67 -42.21
N HIS A 38 -18.75 -18.46 -41.14
CA HIS A 38 -20.00 -18.81 -40.49
C HIS A 38 -20.55 -17.62 -39.69
N PRO A 39 -21.86 -17.31 -39.73
CA PRO A 39 -22.45 -16.18 -39.01
C PRO A 39 -22.24 -16.23 -37.48
N ASP A 40 -22.08 -17.43 -36.91
CA ASP A 40 -21.83 -17.60 -35.48
C ASP A 40 -20.35 -17.46 -35.08
N HIS A 41 -19.41 -17.43 -36.04
CA HIS A 41 -17.98 -17.40 -35.72
C HIS A 41 -17.58 -16.14 -34.92
N SER A 42 -18.14 -14.98 -35.26
CA SER A 42 -17.92 -13.73 -34.51
C SER A 42 -18.50 -13.80 -33.09
N HIS A 43 -19.70 -14.36 -32.94
CA HIS A 43 -20.36 -14.55 -31.66
C HIS A 43 -19.61 -15.51 -30.75
N LEU A 44 -19.09 -16.61 -31.31
CA LEU A 44 -18.28 -17.60 -30.58
C LEU A 44 -16.93 -17.03 -30.12
N ARG A 45 -16.28 -16.18 -30.93
CA ARG A 45 -15.06 -15.46 -30.53
C ARG A 45 -15.32 -14.56 -29.33
N LEU A 46 -16.39 -13.75 -29.37
CA LEU A 46 -16.77 -12.89 -28.25
C LEU A 46 -17.15 -13.71 -27.00
N ALA A 47 -17.87 -14.82 -27.18
CA ALA A 47 -18.22 -15.71 -26.07
C ALA A 47 -16.97 -16.33 -25.42
N LEU A 48 -15.96 -16.70 -26.21
CA LEU A 48 -14.69 -17.20 -25.70
C LEU A 48 -13.94 -16.10 -24.93
N GLU A 49 -13.81 -14.90 -25.49
CA GLU A 49 -13.19 -13.76 -24.81
C GLU A 49 -13.84 -13.49 -23.44
N LYS A 50 -15.18 -13.52 -23.39
CA LYS A 50 -15.93 -13.35 -22.13
C LYS A 50 -15.74 -14.52 -21.16
N ALA A 51 -15.59 -15.74 -21.65
CA ALA A 51 -15.29 -16.91 -20.83
C ALA A 51 -13.86 -16.84 -20.24
N GLU A 52 -12.88 -16.36 -21.01
CA GLU A 52 -11.51 -16.10 -20.58
C GLU A 52 -11.44 -15.00 -19.52
N GLU A 53 -12.12 -13.88 -19.75
CA GLU A 53 -12.27 -12.81 -18.76
C GLU A 53 -12.87 -13.34 -17.45
N LEU A 54 -13.95 -14.11 -17.52
CA LEU A 54 -14.59 -14.70 -16.34
C LEU A 54 -13.65 -15.66 -15.60
N CYS A 55 -12.92 -16.51 -16.32
CA CYS A 55 -11.94 -17.41 -15.70
C CYS A 55 -10.82 -16.64 -15.01
N SER A 56 -10.33 -15.58 -15.64
CA SER A 56 -9.33 -14.69 -15.06
C SER A 56 -9.84 -14.06 -13.76
N GLN A 57 -11.06 -13.49 -13.78
CA GLN A 57 -11.70 -12.88 -12.61
C GLN A 57 -11.91 -13.88 -11.47
N VAL A 58 -12.39 -15.10 -11.77
CA VAL A 58 -12.58 -16.14 -10.75
C VAL A 58 -11.23 -16.55 -10.14
N ASN A 59 -10.20 -16.73 -10.97
CA ASN A 59 -8.86 -17.08 -10.50
C ASN A 59 -8.23 -15.97 -9.64
N GLU A 60 -8.43 -14.69 -10.00
CA GLU A 60 -8.01 -13.57 -9.17
C GLU A 60 -8.79 -13.51 -7.86
N GLY A 61 -10.13 -13.68 -7.90
CA GLY A 61 -10.95 -13.67 -6.70
C GLY A 61 -10.57 -14.77 -5.69
N VAL A 62 -10.18 -15.95 -6.18
CA VAL A 62 -9.63 -17.02 -5.32
C VAL A 62 -8.29 -16.60 -4.72
N ARG A 63 -7.36 -16.05 -5.52
CA ARG A 63 -6.06 -15.55 -5.04
C ARG A 63 -6.22 -14.46 -3.97
N GLU A 64 -7.10 -13.50 -4.21
CA GLU A 64 -7.38 -12.39 -3.29
C GLU A 64 -7.98 -12.90 -1.99
N LYS A 65 -8.92 -13.85 -2.06
CA LYS A 65 -9.52 -14.46 -0.87
C LYS A 65 -8.48 -15.21 -0.05
N GLU A 66 -7.65 -16.04 -0.67
CA GLU A 66 -6.57 -16.74 0.04
C GLU A 66 -5.55 -15.77 0.65
N ASN A 67 -5.22 -14.69 -0.05
CA ASN A 67 -4.34 -13.65 0.45
C ASN A 67 -4.94 -13.00 1.71
N SER A 68 -6.20 -12.57 1.63
CA SER A 68 -6.92 -11.98 2.77
C SER A 68 -6.93 -12.93 3.97
N ASP A 69 -7.26 -14.21 3.77
CA ASP A 69 -7.31 -15.19 4.87
C ASP A 69 -5.93 -15.39 5.52
N ARG A 70 -4.84 -15.36 4.73
CA ARG A 70 -3.46 -15.40 5.26
C ARG A 70 -3.09 -14.15 6.05
N LEU A 71 -3.48 -12.96 5.59
CA LEU A 71 -3.21 -11.69 6.27
C LEU A 71 -3.98 -11.58 7.60
N GLU A 72 -5.24 -12.01 7.62
CA GLU A 72 -6.04 -12.10 8.85
C GLU A 72 -5.44 -13.09 9.86
N TRP A 73 -4.97 -14.24 9.36
CA TRP A 73 -4.28 -15.19 10.21
C TRP A 73 -3.02 -14.56 10.84
N ILE A 74 -2.19 -13.86 10.04
CA ILE A 74 -1.00 -13.17 10.54
C ILE A 74 -1.38 -12.09 11.58
N GLN A 75 -2.43 -11.31 11.32
CA GLN A 75 -2.92 -10.28 12.23
C GLN A 75 -3.26 -10.83 13.62
N ALA A 76 -3.87 -12.01 13.68
CA ALA A 76 -4.30 -12.65 14.93
C ALA A 76 -3.17 -13.40 15.67
N HIS A 77 -2.08 -13.77 14.99
CA HIS A 77 -1.03 -14.63 15.55
C HIS A 77 0.34 -13.95 15.70
N VAL A 78 0.52 -12.74 15.16
CA VAL A 78 1.77 -11.99 15.25
C VAL A 78 1.61 -10.76 16.12
N GLN A 79 2.28 -10.76 17.27
CA GLN A 79 2.34 -9.63 18.20
C GLN A 79 3.40 -8.62 17.74
N CYS A 80 2.95 -7.45 17.31
CA CYS A 80 3.79 -6.32 16.87
C CYS A 80 3.81 -5.22 17.93
N GLU A 81 4.77 -5.26 18.86
CA GLU A 81 4.92 -4.24 19.92
C GLU A 81 6.08 -3.27 19.61
N GLY A 82 6.01 -2.04 20.14
CA GLY A 82 7.11 -1.08 20.02
C GLY A 82 7.22 -0.41 18.65
N LEU A 83 6.19 -0.54 17.82
CA LEU A 83 5.99 0.31 16.64
C LEU A 83 5.31 1.61 17.08
N SER A 84 5.64 2.71 16.41
CA SER A 84 4.96 3.99 16.58
C SER A 84 3.51 3.97 16.10
N GLU A 85 3.16 2.97 15.28
CA GLU A 85 1.90 2.81 14.56
C GLU A 85 1.40 1.38 14.69
N GLN A 86 0.08 1.22 14.70
CA GLN A 86 -0.52 -0.10 14.71
C GLN A 86 -0.41 -0.73 13.32
N LEU A 87 0.33 -1.83 13.22
CA LEU A 87 0.45 -2.57 11.97
C LEU A 87 -0.82 -3.37 11.69
N VAL A 88 -1.58 -2.93 10.68
CA VAL A 88 -2.68 -3.69 10.09
C VAL A 88 -2.16 -4.42 8.86
N PHE A 89 -2.25 -5.76 8.84
CA PHE A 89 -1.72 -6.57 7.73
C PHE A 89 -2.65 -6.58 6.52
N ASN A 90 -3.95 -6.73 6.74
CA ASN A 90 -4.95 -6.75 5.68
C ASN A 90 -5.39 -5.33 5.30
N SER A 91 -4.43 -4.52 4.84
CA SER A 91 -4.63 -3.12 4.48
C SER A 91 -3.98 -2.76 3.13
N VAL A 92 -4.15 -1.51 2.72
CA VAL A 92 -3.45 -0.94 1.57
C VAL A 92 -2.05 -0.50 1.99
N THR A 93 -1.07 -0.68 1.11
CA THR A 93 0.31 -0.24 1.28
C THR A 93 0.51 1.20 0.79
N ASN A 94 1.65 1.81 1.11
CA ASN A 94 1.95 3.19 0.75
C ASN A 94 2.02 3.49 -0.76
N CYS A 95 2.34 2.48 -1.60
CA CYS A 95 2.44 2.70 -3.05
C CYS A 95 2.13 1.49 -3.93
N LEU A 96 1.94 0.28 -3.37
CA LEU A 96 1.76 -0.96 -4.14
C LEU A 96 0.29 -1.43 -4.21
N GLY A 97 -0.65 -0.64 -3.69
CA GLY A 97 -2.04 -1.08 -3.54
C GLY A 97 -2.21 -2.06 -2.36
N PRO A 98 -3.16 -3.01 -2.42
CA PRO A 98 -3.39 -3.97 -1.34
C PRO A 98 -2.13 -4.75 -0.95
N ARG A 99 -1.91 -4.97 0.35
CA ARG A 99 -0.80 -5.82 0.83
C ARG A 99 -1.01 -7.25 0.37
N LYS A 100 0.07 -7.88 -0.07
CA LYS A 100 0.08 -9.28 -0.53
C LYS A 100 1.11 -10.07 0.25
N PHE A 101 0.69 -11.19 0.82
CA PHE A 101 1.59 -12.19 1.38
C PHE A 101 2.31 -12.95 0.26
N LEU A 102 3.64 -13.04 0.32
CA LEU A 102 4.46 -13.62 -0.75
C LEU A 102 5.17 -14.91 -0.35
N HIS A 103 5.67 -15.00 0.89
CA HIS A 103 6.42 -16.16 1.38
C HIS A 103 6.50 -16.17 2.90
N SER A 104 6.66 -17.36 3.48
CA SER A 104 7.04 -17.50 4.88
C SER A 104 7.85 -18.76 5.12
N GLY A 105 8.60 -18.79 6.22
CA GLY A 105 9.43 -19.93 6.54
C GLY A 105 10.38 -19.66 7.69
N LYS A 106 11.00 -20.73 8.19
CA LYS A 106 12.02 -20.62 9.24
C LYS A 106 13.30 -20.03 8.65
N LEU A 107 13.90 -19.13 9.42
CA LEU A 107 15.17 -18.49 9.12
C LEU A 107 16.04 -18.52 10.38
N TYR A 108 17.34 -18.72 10.22
CA TYR A 108 18.28 -18.73 11.33
C TYR A 108 19.29 -17.60 11.17
N LYS A 109 19.57 -16.84 12.23
CA LYS A 109 20.71 -15.90 12.19
C LYS A 109 22.00 -16.70 12.09
N ALA A 110 22.78 -16.53 11.02
CA ALA A 110 23.97 -17.36 10.80
C ALA A 110 24.98 -17.33 11.97
N LYS A 111 25.21 -16.14 12.56
CA LYS A 111 26.18 -16.00 13.65
C LYS A 111 25.73 -16.57 15.00
N SER A 112 24.44 -16.55 15.30
CA SER A 112 23.92 -16.90 16.64
C SER A 112 23.03 -18.14 16.63
N ASN A 113 22.80 -18.72 15.45
CA ASN A 113 21.84 -19.79 15.19
C ASN A 113 20.44 -19.55 15.76
N LYS A 114 20.07 -18.28 16.00
CA LYS A 114 18.78 -17.92 16.59
C LYS A 114 17.69 -18.26 15.59
N GLU A 115 16.75 -19.12 15.99
CA GLU A 115 15.57 -19.46 15.21
C GLU A 115 14.63 -18.26 15.13
N LEU A 116 14.28 -17.88 13.91
CA LEU A 116 13.33 -16.85 13.56
C LEU A 116 12.31 -17.45 12.58
N TYR A 117 11.17 -16.78 12.45
CA TYR A 117 10.20 -17.06 11.40
C TYR A 117 9.95 -15.79 10.60
N GLY A 118 10.16 -15.87 9.28
CA GLY A 118 10.00 -14.73 8.37
C GLY A 118 8.63 -14.75 7.70
N PHE A 119 8.02 -13.57 7.57
CA PHE A 119 6.85 -13.32 6.72
C PHE A 119 7.21 -12.24 5.71
N LEU A 120 7.18 -12.58 4.42
CA LEU A 120 7.43 -11.66 3.31
C LEU A 120 6.11 -11.14 2.77
N PHE A 121 6.01 -9.82 2.66
CA PHE A 121 4.94 -9.12 1.97
C PHE A 121 5.50 -8.42 0.73
N ASN A 122 4.62 -7.84 -0.08
CA ASN A 122 5.02 -7.04 -1.23
C ASN A 122 5.72 -5.73 -0.86
N ASP A 123 5.53 -5.22 0.36
CA ASP A 123 6.06 -3.94 0.84
C ASP A 123 7.18 -4.07 1.88
N PHE A 124 7.14 -5.08 2.76
CA PHE A 124 8.20 -5.33 3.76
C PHE A 124 8.44 -6.81 4.06
N LEU A 125 9.57 -7.07 4.71
CA LEU A 125 9.89 -8.34 5.37
C LEU A 125 9.75 -8.20 6.90
N LEU A 126 8.93 -9.05 7.51
CA LEU A 126 8.77 -9.15 8.95
C LEU A 126 9.51 -10.37 9.50
N LEU A 127 10.42 -10.13 10.44
CA LEU A 127 11.10 -11.19 11.19
C LEU A 127 10.45 -11.32 12.56
N THR A 128 10.12 -12.56 12.94
CA THR A 128 9.45 -12.89 14.20
C THR A 128 10.19 -13.99 14.95
N GLN A 129 9.82 -14.20 16.21
CA GLN A 129 10.19 -15.37 17.00
C GLN A 129 8.92 -16.15 17.35
N ILE A 130 9.01 -17.48 17.27
CA ILE A 130 7.93 -18.36 17.72
C ILE A 130 7.90 -18.35 19.25
N VAL A 131 6.74 -18.02 19.81
CA VAL A 131 6.43 -18.14 21.22
C VAL A 131 5.73 -19.49 21.40
N LYS A 132 6.48 -20.51 21.86
CA LYS A 132 5.93 -21.85 22.09
C LYS A 132 5.11 -21.85 23.40
N PRO A 133 3.82 -22.24 23.39
CA PRO A 133 3.07 -22.47 24.62
C PRO A 133 3.73 -23.58 25.45
N LEU A 134 3.70 -23.44 26.78
CA LEU A 134 4.17 -24.49 27.69
C LEU A 134 3.43 -25.80 27.39
N GLY A 135 4.17 -26.88 27.09
CA GLY A 135 3.59 -28.21 26.85
C GLY A 135 3.20 -28.54 25.40
N SER A 136 3.46 -27.65 24.42
CA SER A 136 3.21 -27.98 23.01
C SER A 136 4.28 -28.93 22.46
N SER A 137 3.87 -30.18 22.18
CA SER A 137 4.62 -31.17 21.42
C SER A 137 3.88 -31.41 20.11
N GLY A 138 4.16 -30.61 19.08
CA GLY A 138 3.47 -30.78 17.80
C GLY A 138 3.96 -29.87 16.68
N THR A 139 4.02 -30.46 15.49
CA THR A 139 4.31 -29.84 14.18
C THR A 139 3.16 -28.93 13.74
N ASP A 140 2.86 -27.88 14.50
CA ASP A 140 1.78 -26.96 14.16
C ASP A 140 2.07 -26.29 12.80
N LYS A 141 1.14 -26.48 11.86
CA LYS A 141 1.24 -25.93 10.50
C LYS A 141 0.84 -24.47 10.51
N VAL A 142 1.69 -23.62 9.92
CA VAL A 142 1.39 -22.19 9.70
C VAL A 142 0.16 -22.06 8.80
N PHE A 143 -0.70 -21.07 9.09
CA PHE A 143 -2.00 -20.86 8.44
C PHE A 143 -3.06 -21.95 8.70
N SER A 144 -2.80 -22.92 9.58
CA SER A 144 -3.85 -23.82 10.05
C SER A 144 -4.79 -23.07 10.99
N PRO A 145 -6.13 -23.17 10.82
CA PRO A 145 -7.10 -22.56 11.74
C PRO A 145 -7.07 -23.19 13.14
N LYS A 146 -6.42 -24.36 13.29
CA LYS A 146 -6.24 -25.04 14.58
C LYS A 146 -4.88 -24.75 15.24
N SER A 147 -4.04 -23.93 14.59
CA SER A 147 -2.72 -23.60 15.12
C SER A 147 -2.86 -22.72 16.35
N ASN A 148 -2.10 -23.05 17.41
CA ASN A 148 -1.99 -22.20 18.60
C ASN A 148 -0.63 -21.48 18.64
N LEU A 149 0.12 -21.49 17.53
CA LEU A 149 1.43 -20.83 17.46
C LEU A 149 1.26 -19.33 17.53
N GLN A 150 1.89 -18.72 18.52
CA GLN A 150 2.01 -17.27 18.64
C GLN A 150 3.40 -16.84 18.17
N TYR A 151 3.46 -15.67 17.56
CA TYR A 151 4.69 -15.08 17.04
C TYR A 151 4.86 -13.71 17.67
N LYS A 152 6.10 -13.37 18.02
CA LYS A 152 6.45 -12.03 18.49
C LYS A 152 7.39 -11.37 17.51
N MET A 153 7.10 -10.14 17.11
CA MET A 153 7.99 -9.35 16.26
C MET A 153 9.40 -9.29 16.86
N TYR A 154 10.40 -9.62 16.06
CA TYR A 154 11.80 -9.62 16.51
C TYR A 154 12.43 -8.23 16.41
N LYS A 155 12.20 -7.54 15.30
CA LYS A 155 12.69 -6.20 14.99
C LYS A 155 11.66 -5.47 14.14
N THR A 156 11.82 -4.14 14.04
CA THR A 156 11.08 -3.29 13.11
C THR A 156 11.05 -3.92 11.71
N PRO A 157 9.89 -3.91 11.02
CA PRO A 157 9.78 -4.39 9.64
C PRO A 157 10.84 -3.81 8.72
N ILE A 158 11.34 -4.62 7.79
CA ILE A 158 12.40 -4.27 6.85
C ILE A 158 11.71 -3.91 5.51
N PHE A 159 11.59 -2.63 5.20
CA PHE A 159 10.89 -2.17 4.00
C PHE A 159 11.68 -2.47 2.72
N LEU A 160 10.99 -2.95 1.70
CA LEU A 160 11.66 -3.47 0.50
C LEU A 160 12.16 -2.41 -0.46
N ASN A 161 11.73 -1.15 -0.33
CA ASN A 161 12.27 -0.04 -1.12
C ASN A 161 13.71 0.35 -0.74
N GLU A 162 14.21 -0.15 0.40
CA GLU A 162 15.56 0.13 0.89
C GLU A 162 16.37 -1.16 1.14
N VAL A 163 15.98 -2.27 0.49
CA VAL A 163 16.64 -3.58 0.62
C VAL A 163 17.54 -3.90 -0.58
N LEU A 164 18.71 -4.46 -0.29
CA LEU A 164 19.53 -5.18 -1.27
C LEU A 164 19.78 -6.60 -0.79
N VAL A 165 19.49 -7.58 -1.65
CA VAL A 165 19.74 -9.00 -1.37
C VAL A 165 21.00 -9.45 -2.09
N LYS A 166 21.91 -10.10 -1.36
CA LYS A 166 23.15 -10.66 -1.89
C LYS A 166 23.30 -12.11 -1.49
N LEU A 167 23.74 -12.94 -2.43
CA LEU A 167 24.27 -14.26 -2.11
C LEU A 167 25.70 -14.10 -1.54
N PRO A 168 26.17 -15.05 -0.72
CA PRO A 168 27.58 -15.10 -0.32
C PRO A 168 28.49 -15.20 -1.56
N THR A 169 29.75 -14.76 -1.41
CA THR A 169 30.76 -14.70 -2.49
C THR A 169 30.98 -16.05 -3.17
N ASP A 170 30.77 -17.15 -2.45
CA ASP A 170 30.69 -18.50 -2.99
C ASP A 170 29.25 -19.07 -2.85
N PRO A 171 28.39 -18.91 -3.86
CA PRO A 171 27.03 -19.42 -3.83
C PRO A 171 26.95 -20.95 -4.00
N SER A 172 28.07 -21.62 -4.29
CA SER A 172 28.19 -23.09 -4.45
C SER A 172 28.42 -23.83 -3.14
N GLY A 173 28.70 -23.11 -2.04
CA GLY A 173 28.80 -23.72 -0.72
C GLY A 173 27.49 -24.39 -0.28
N ASP A 174 27.61 -25.50 0.45
CA ASP A 174 26.49 -26.32 0.92
C ASP A 174 25.53 -25.59 1.88
N GLU A 175 25.92 -24.43 2.40
CA GLU A 175 25.11 -23.69 3.38
C GLU A 175 24.05 -22.79 2.71
N PRO A 176 22.75 -22.91 3.11
CA PRO A 176 21.66 -22.13 2.53
C PRO A 176 21.59 -20.69 3.08
N ILE A 177 22.70 -19.96 3.03
CA ILE A 177 22.84 -18.60 3.57
C ILE A 177 22.63 -17.52 2.51
N PHE A 178 22.02 -16.41 2.91
CA PHE A 178 21.90 -15.18 2.13
C PHE A 178 22.02 -13.93 3.01
N HIS A 179 22.28 -12.79 2.38
CA HIS A 179 22.45 -11.51 3.05
C HIS A 179 21.36 -10.53 2.61
N ILE A 180 20.77 -9.83 3.58
CA ILE A 180 19.88 -8.69 3.35
C ILE A 180 20.59 -7.45 3.91
N SER A 181 20.89 -6.50 3.04
CA SER A 181 21.32 -5.16 3.43
C SER A 181 20.10 -4.25 3.47
N HIS A 182 19.92 -3.49 4.54
CA HIS A 182 18.84 -2.53 4.71
C HIS A 182 19.36 -1.30 5.44
N ILE A 183 19.41 -0.17 4.75
CA ILE A 183 20.04 1.07 5.22
C ILE A 183 21.47 0.74 5.71
N ASP A 184 21.76 0.97 7.01
CA ASP A 184 23.08 0.75 7.62
C ASP A 184 23.22 -0.63 8.28
N ARG A 185 22.30 -1.56 8.04
CA ARG A 185 22.26 -2.88 8.68
C ARG A 185 22.41 -4.01 7.67
N VAL A 186 23.18 -5.02 8.03
CA VAL A 186 23.31 -6.27 7.27
C VAL A 186 22.81 -7.44 8.11
N TYR A 187 21.83 -8.17 7.58
CA TYR A 187 21.30 -9.41 8.14
C TYR A 187 21.87 -10.59 7.37
N THR A 188 22.57 -11.48 8.06
CA THR A 188 23.00 -12.78 7.52
C THR A 188 22.06 -13.86 8.02
N LEU A 189 21.27 -14.43 7.10
CA LEU A 189 20.21 -15.38 7.39
C LEU A 189 20.48 -16.71 6.68
N ARG A 190 20.16 -17.81 7.35
CA ARG A 190 20.23 -19.18 6.81
C ARG A 190 18.82 -19.72 6.68
N ALA A 191 18.46 -20.22 5.49
CA ALA A 191 17.20 -20.91 5.24
C ALA A 191 17.28 -22.40 5.63
N GLU A 192 16.17 -23.14 5.51
CA GLU A 192 16.14 -24.58 5.81
C GLU A 192 16.80 -25.42 4.71
N SER A 193 16.82 -24.92 3.47
CA SER A 193 17.41 -25.61 2.32
C SER A 193 17.91 -24.62 1.27
N ILE A 194 18.72 -25.11 0.32
CA ILE A 194 19.20 -24.31 -0.82
C ILE A 194 18.03 -23.80 -1.67
N ASN A 195 16.97 -24.62 -1.81
CA ASN A 195 15.75 -24.24 -2.53
C ASN A 195 15.04 -23.10 -1.82
N GLU A 196 14.89 -23.18 -0.49
CA GLU A 196 14.28 -22.10 0.29
C GLU A 196 15.12 -20.83 0.25
N ARG A 197 16.45 -20.93 0.38
CA ARG A 197 17.35 -19.78 0.18
C ARG A 197 17.08 -19.10 -1.15
N THR A 198 17.00 -19.89 -2.22
CA THR A 198 16.78 -19.40 -3.58
C THR A 198 15.41 -18.73 -3.70
N ALA A 199 14.35 -19.34 -3.15
CA ALA A 199 13.01 -18.78 -3.12
C ALA A 199 12.95 -17.44 -2.36
N TRP A 200 13.55 -17.35 -1.18
CA TRP A 200 13.67 -16.11 -0.42
C TRP A 200 14.37 -15.01 -1.22
N VAL A 201 15.53 -15.31 -1.79
CA VAL A 201 16.32 -14.34 -2.55
C VAL A 201 15.55 -13.83 -3.76
N GLN A 202 14.96 -14.72 -4.55
CA GLN A 202 14.20 -14.36 -5.75
C GLN A 202 12.97 -13.52 -5.40
N LYS A 203 12.17 -13.93 -4.41
CA LYS A 203 10.94 -13.22 -4.04
C LYS A 203 11.22 -11.86 -3.41
N ILE A 204 12.20 -11.75 -2.51
CA ILE A 204 12.58 -10.45 -1.92
C ILE A 204 13.09 -9.51 -3.02
N LYS A 205 13.97 -10.00 -3.91
CA LYS A 205 14.51 -9.19 -5.01
C LYS A 205 13.40 -8.69 -5.93
N ALA A 206 12.51 -9.58 -6.40
CA ALA A 206 11.42 -9.20 -7.28
C ALA A 206 10.46 -8.19 -6.63
N ALA A 207 10.10 -8.39 -5.36
CA ALA A 207 9.22 -7.48 -4.63
C ALA A 207 9.89 -6.10 -4.39
N SER A 208 11.18 -6.09 -4.04
CA SER A 208 11.98 -4.87 -3.88
C SER A 208 12.09 -4.07 -5.17
N GLU A 209 12.41 -4.73 -6.30
CA GLU A 209 12.49 -4.09 -7.62
C GLU A 209 11.15 -3.47 -8.02
N LEU A 210 10.04 -4.20 -7.83
CA LEU A 210 8.70 -3.68 -8.11
C LEU A 210 8.35 -2.47 -7.23
N TYR A 211 8.71 -2.50 -5.94
CA TYR A 211 8.52 -1.37 -5.02
C TYR A 211 9.26 -0.14 -5.53
N ILE A 212 10.57 -0.27 -5.76
CA ILE A 212 11.44 0.83 -6.20
C ILE A 212 10.95 1.42 -7.52
N GLU A 213 10.59 0.58 -8.50
CA GLU A 213 10.09 1.03 -9.79
C GLU A 213 8.76 1.78 -9.66
N THR A 214 7.84 1.29 -8.82
CA THR A 214 6.54 1.91 -8.59
C THR A 214 6.67 3.27 -7.90
N GLU A 215 7.52 3.38 -6.88
CA GLU A 215 7.83 4.66 -6.24
C GLU A 215 8.48 5.65 -7.21
N LYS A 216 9.42 5.17 -8.05
CA LYS A 216 10.08 5.99 -9.06
C LYS A 216 9.05 6.56 -10.05
N LYS A 217 8.15 5.72 -10.59
CA LYS A 217 7.07 6.18 -11.49
C LYS A 217 6.14 7.20 -10.81
N LYS A 218 5.81 6.99 -9.53
CA LYS A 218 5.00 7.95 -8.74
C LYS A 218 5.72 9.30 -8.60
N ARG A 219 7.03 9.28 -8.32
CA ARG A 219 7.87 10.47 -8.19
C ARG A 219 8.04 11.21 -9.52
N GLU A 220 8.25 10.50 -10.62
CA GLU A 220 8.37 11.07 -11.97
C GLU A 220 7.08 11.76 -12.40
N LYS A 221 5.92 11.13 -12.16
CA LYS A 221 4.61 11.75 -12.41
C LYS A 221 4.44 13.03 -11.58
N ALA A 222 4.76 12.99 -10.29
CA ALA A 222 4.69 14.17 -9.42
C ALA A 222 5.67 15.28 -9.87
N TYR A 223 6.87 14.93 -10.32
CA TYR A 223 7.84 15.88 -10.86
C TYR A 223 7.35 16.51 -12.16
N LEU A 224 6.82 15.72 -13.11
CA LEU A 224 6.30 16.22 -14.37
C LEU A 224 5.15 17.22 -14.16
N VAL A 225 4.28 16.96 -13.18
CA VAL A 225 3.22 17.89 -12.77
C VAL A 225 3.82 19.19 -12.20
N ARG A 226 4.90 19.11 -11.39
CA ARG A 226 5.59 20.27 -10.80
C ARG A 226 6.47 21.06 -11.79
N SER A 227 7.07 20.40 -12.78
CA SER A 227 8.05 21.01 -13.69
C SER A 227 7.43 21.81 -14.82
N GLN A 228 6.10 21.79 -14.97
CA GLN A 228 5.40 22.76 -15.82
C GLN A 228 5.68 24.15 -15.26
N ARG A 229 6.57 24.90 -15.92
CA ARG A 229 6.94 26.27 -15.54
C ARG A 229 5.69 27.12 -15.51
N ALA A 230 5.25 27.50 -14.32
CA ALA A 230 4.17 28.45 -14.17
C ALA A 230 4.75 29.86 -14.42
N THR A 231 4.70 30.32 -15.68
CA THR A 231 4.57 31.74 -15.96
C THR A 231 3.22 32.19 -15.41
N GLY A 232 3.19 33.28 -14.66
CA GLY A 232 1.98 33.74 -13.98
C GLY A 232 1.90 35.26 -13.94
N ILE A 233 0.73 35.77 -13.59
CA ILE A 233 0.43 37.20 -13.37
C ILE A 233 0.81 37.65 -11.94
N GLY A 234 1.38 36.77 -11.13
CA GLY A 234 1.79 37.06 -9.78
C GLY A 234 2.35 35.85 -9.04
N ARG A 235 2.62 36.04 -7.76
CA ARG A 235 3.01 35.01 -6.81
C ARG A 235 2.21 35.12 -5.51
N LEU A 236 1.97 34.00 -4.88
CA LEU A 236 1.43 33.87 -3.54
C LEU A 236 2.46 33.19 -2.65
N MET A 237 2.95 33.90 -1.64
CA MET A 237 3.75 33.33 -0.56
C MET A 237 2.81 32.83 0.53
N VAL A 238 2.94 31.54 0.88
CA VAL A 238 2.15 30.89 1.91
C VAL A 238 3.08 30.41 3.00
N ASN A 239 2.88 30.89 4.22
CA ASN A 239 3.51 30.33 5.42
C ASN A 239 2.45 29.57 6.22
N VAL A 240 2.61 28.25 6.26
CA VAL A 240 1.83 27.36 7.12
C VAL A 240 2.46 27.40 8.51
N VAL A 241 1.80 28.09 9.44
CA VAL A 241 2.35 28.42 10.76
C VAL A 241 2.18 27.22 11.69
N GLU A 242 0.93 26.90 12.03
CA GLU A 242 0.59 25.84 12.98
C GLU A 242 -0.79 25.26 12.74
N GLY A 243 -1.01 24.07 13.28
CA GLY A 243 -2.33 23.45 13.43
C GLY A 243 -2.75 23.52 14.90
N ILE A 244 -4.05 23.62 15.15
CA ILE A 244 -4.62 23.76 16.48
C ILE A 244 -5.67 22.67 16.67
N GLU A 245 -5.56 21.91 17.75
CA GLU A 245 -6.53 20.87 18.17
C GLU A 245 -6.96 19.93 17.03
N LEU A 246 -5.99 19.46 16.24
CA LEU A 246 -6.23 18.53 15.15
C LEU A 246 -6.92 17.26 15.62
N LYS A 247 -7.68 16.63 14.73
CA LYS A 247 -8.29 15.31 14.96
C LYS A 247 -7.21 14.29 15.40
N PRO A 248 -7.38 13.63 16.57
CA PRO A 248 -6.49 12.53 16.95
C PRO A 248 -6.70 11.33 16.04
N CYS A 249 -5.60 10.73 15.56
CA CYS A 249 -5.65 9.59 14.64
C CYS A 249 -5.11 8.29 15.25
N ARG A 250 -4.14 8.38 16.17
CA ARG A 250 -3.47 7.21 16.75
C ARG A 250 -4.11 6.74 18.05
N SER A 251 -3.83 5.49 18.41
CA SER A 251 -4.36 4.82 19.61
C SER A 251 -4.04 5.53 20.94
N HIS A 252 -2.94 6.27 21.02
CA HIS A 252 -2.55 7.07 22.18
C HIS A 252 -3.14 8.50 22.17
N GLY A 253 -4.04 8.80 21.21
CA GLY A 253 -4.76 10.07 21.14
C GLY A 253 -3.95 11.24 20.57
N LYS A 254 -2.88 10.96 19.80
CA LYS A 254 -2.06 11.96 19.11
C LYS A 254 -1.97 11.64 17.62
N SER A 255 -1.23 12.47 16.89
CA SER A 255 -1.08 12.42 15.44
C SER A 255 0.36 12.80 15.07
N ASN A 256 0.83 12.36 13.90
CA ASN A 256 2.03 12.81 13.23
C ASN A 256 1.68 13.66 11.99
N PRO A 257 1.21 14.91 12.16
CA PRO A 257 0.61 15.65 11.07
C PRO A 257 1.63 16.34 10.15
N TYR A 258 1.30 16.40 8.87
CA TYR A 258 1.94 17.26 7.86
C TYR A 258 0.88 17.93 6.99
N CYS A 259 1.24 19.03 6.33
CA CYS A 259 0.35 19.73 5.40
C CYS A 259 0.80 19.50 3.96
N GLU A 260 -0.16 19.20 3.10
CA GLU A 260 -0.05 19.36 1.66
C GLU A 260 -0.78 20.66 1.26
N VAL A 261 -0.06 21.57 0.60
CA VAL A 261 -0.59 22.83 0.10
C VAL A 261 -0.56 22.77 -1.43
N THR A 262 -1.72 22.94 -2.06
CA THR A 262 -1.85 22.86 -3.52
C THR A 262 -2.53 24.11 -4.10
N MET A 263 -2.14 24.47 -5.32
CA MET A 263 -2.77 25.53 -6.10
C MET A 263 -2.61 25.20 -7.58
N GLY A 264 -3.72 24.80 -8.23
CA GLY A 264 -3.69 24.24 -9.58
C GLY A 264 -2.80 22.98 -9.65
N SER A 265 -1.74 23.02 -10.46
CA SER A 265 -0.80 21.90 -10.62
C SER A 265 0.39 21.98 -9.66
N GLN A 266 0.48 23.02 -8.83
CA GLN A 266 1.58 23.23 -7.89
C GLN A 266 1.24 22.57 -6.56
N CYS A 267 2.22 21.91 -5.94
CA CYS A 267 2.06 21.19 -4.66
C CYS A 267 3.33 21.35 -3.81
N HIS A 268 3.15 21.69 -2.54
CA HIS A 268 4.19 21.75 -1.52
C HIS A 268 3.77 20.91 -0.31
N ILE A 269 4.72 20.18 0.29
CA ILE A 269 4.49 19.32 1.44
C ILE A 269 5.42 19.75 2.57
N THR A 270 4.87 19.99 3.77
CA THR A 270 5.65 20.38 4.94
C THR A 270 6.36 19.18 5.57
N LYS A 271 7.26 19.43 6.53
CA LYS A 271 7.77 18.36 7.39
C LYS A 271 6.64 17.78 8.24
N THR A 272 6.73 16.49 8.55
CA THR A 272 5.89 15.84 9.55
C THR A 272 6.32 16.23 10.96
N MET A 273 5.38 16.68 11.78
CA MET A 273 5.59 16.89 13.21
C MET A 273 5.14 15.63 13.95
N GLN A 274 5.89 15.19 14.96
CA GLN A 274 5.63 13.93 15.65
C GLN A 274 4.80 14.15 16.92
N ASP A 275 3.88 13.22 17.20
CA ASP A 275 3.17 13.05 18.47
C ASP A 275 2.48 14.32 19.00
N THR A 276 1.78 15.05 18.12
CA THR A 276 1.15 16.32 18.47
C THR A 276 -0.15 16.58 17.70
N LEU A 277 -1.13 17.17 18.41
CA LEU A 277 -2.34 17.73 17.81
C LEU A 277 -2.22 19.25 17.58
N ASN A 278 -1.10 19.84 18.01
CA ASN A 278 -0.80 21.27 17.86
C ASN A 278 0.58 21.45 17.18
N PRO A 279 0.74 20.99 15.93
CA PRO A 279 2.02 21.05 15.22
C PRO A 279 2.40 22.49 14.86
N LYS A 280 3.69 22.81 14.98
CA LYS A 280 4.24 24.10 14.52
C LYS A 280 5.16 23.87 13.33
N TRP A 281 4.62 24.00 12.13
CA TRP A 281 5.38 23.73 10.90
C TRP A 281 6.29 24.89 10.50
N ASN A 282 5.81 26.13 10.63
CA ASN A 282 6.51 27.34 10.16
C ASN A 282 7.11 27.17 8.74
N SER A 283 6.34 26.56 7.84
CA SER A 283 6.82 26.15 6.51
C SER A 283 6.37 27.17 5.48
N THR A 284 7.33 27.80 4.80
CA THR A 284 7.05 28.79 3.76
C THR A 284 7.19 28.17 2.37
N CYS A 285 6.23 28.44 1.50
CA CYS A 285 6.23 28.02 0.11
C CYS A 285 5.71 29.14 -0.81
N GLN A 286 6.06 29.05 -2.09
CA GLN A 286 5.66 30.02 -3.11
C GLN A 286 4.87 29.30 -4.20
N PHE A 287 3.79 29.94 -4.62
CA PHE A 287 2.98 29.54 -5.76
C PHE A 287 2.94 30.67 -6.79
N PHE A 288 2.97 30.34 -8.07
CA PHE A 288 2.75 31.30 -9.15
C PHE A 288 1.27 31.32 -9.53
N ILE A 289 0.70 32.51 -9.65
CA ILE A 289 -0.71 32.73 -9.94
C ILE A 289 -0.89 32.82 -11.45
N ARG A 290 -1.70 31.95 -12.05
CA ARG A 290 -2.04 31.99 -13.47
C ARG A 290 -3.33 32.72 -13.75
N ASP A 291 -4.33 32.51 -12.90
CA ASP A 291 -5.63 33.15 -13.00
C ASP A 291 -6.13 33.47 -11.59
N LEU A 292 -6.18 34.77 -11.28
CA LEU A 292 -6.56 35.27 -9.96
C LEU A 292 -7.99 34.86 -9.56
N GLU A 293 -8.90 34.79 -10.53
CA GLU A 293 -10.33 34.56 -10.27
C GLU A 293 -10.66 33.07 -10.14
N GLN A 294 -9.93 32.22 -10.86
CA GLN A 294 -10.19 30.77 -10.90
C GLN A 294 -9.34 29.96 -9.93
N GLU A 295 -8.14 30.42 -9.56
CA GLU A 295 -7.27 29.62 -8.70
C GLU A 295 -7.74 29.61 -7.23
N VAL A 296 -7.60 28.43 -6.62
CA VAL A 296 -7.96 28.14 -5.24
C VAL A 296 -6.73 27.53 -4.57
N LEU A 297 -6.36 28.07 -3.41
CA LEU A 297 -5.38 27.50 -2.51
C LEU A 297 -6.07 26.44 -1.65
N CYS A 298 -5.67 25.19 -1.78
CA CYS A 298 -6.14 24.10 -0.93
C CYS A 298 -5.03 23.75 0.06
N ILE A 299 -5.40 23.61 1.33
CA ILE A 299 -4.49 23.13 2.38
C ILE A 299 -5.13 21.91 3.01
N THR A 300 -4.47 20.76 2.87
CA THR A 300 -4.92 19.50 3.43
C THR A 300 -3.93 19.02 4.47
N VAL A 301 -4.43 18.60 5.63
CA VAL A 301 -3.62 18.04 6.70
C VAL A 301 -3.77 16.52 6.67
N PHE A 302 -2.64 15.83 6.77
CA PHE A 302 -2.58 14.37 6.76
C PHE A 302 -1.78 13.85 7.94
N GLU A 303 -2.15 12.67 8.41
CA GLU A 303 -1.41 11.84 9.35
C GLU A 303 -0.39 11.02 8.58
N ARG A 304 0.90 11.17 8.89
CA ARG A 304 1.94 10.32 8.28
C ARG A 304 1.81 8.88 8.80
N ASP A 305 1.68 7.91 7.90
CA ASP A 305 1.68 6.48 8.23
C ASP A 305 2.74 5.71 7.42
N GLN A 306 3.46 4.82 8.09
CA GLN A 306 4.58 4.06 7.56
C GLN A 306 4.13 2.80 6.82
N PHE A 307 2.99 2.22 7.21
CA PHE A 307 2.53 0.91 6.73
C PHE A 307 1.33 1.00 5.80
N SER A 308 0.66 2.14 5.75
CA SER A 308 -0.55 2.39 4.98
C SER A 308 -0.59 3.83 4.47
N PRO A 309 -1.46 4.14 3.48
CA PRO A 309 -1.66 5.51 3.03
C PRO A 309 -1.98 6.45 4.20
N ASP A 310 -1.44 7.66 4.11
CA ASP A 310 -1.60 8.72 5.10
C ASP A 310 -3.09 9.05 5.36
N ASP A 311 -3.52 9.07 6.63
CA ASP A 311 -4.90 9.33 7.01
C ASP A 311 -5.25 10.82 6.88
N PHE A 312 -6.48 11.11 6.46
CA PHE A 312 -6.97 12.49 6.31
C PHE A 312 -7.32 13.12 7.66
N LEU A 313 -6.72 14.28 7.94
CA LEU A 313 -6.93 15.07 9.18
C LEU A 313 -7.70 16.38 8.94
N GLY A 314 -8.20 16.60 7.73
CA GLY A 314 -9.03 17.76 7.39
C GLY A 314 -8.43 18.63 6.30
N ARG A 315 -9.27 19.47 5.69
CA ARG A 315 -8.84 20.42 4.65
C ARG A 315 -9.54 21.76 4.75
N THR A 316 -8.91 22.78 4.19
CA THR A 316 -9.53 24.09 3.97
C THR A 316 -9.14 24.62 2.61
N GLU A 317 -9.96 25.51 2.06
CA GLU A 317 -9.79 26.07 0.71
C GLU A 317 -10.01 27.58 0.76
N ILE A 318 -9.19 28.33 0.01
CA ILE A 318 -9.25 29.78 -0.06
C ILE A 318 -9.13 30.20 -1.52
N ARG A 319 -10.10 30.93 -2.06
CA ARG A 319 -9.96 31.51 -3.41
C ARG A 319 -8.88 32.58 -3.40
N VAL A 320 -8.02 32.61 -4.41
CA VAL A 320 -6.94 33.61 -4.48
C VAL A 320 -7.51 35.04 -4.59
N ALA A 321 -8.64 35.22 -5.28
CA ALA A 321 -9.39 36.48 -5.32
C ALA A 321 -9.80 36.99 -3.91
N ASP A 322 -10.18 36.08 -3.00
CA ASP A 322 -10.55 36.45 -1.63
C ASP A 322 -9.33 36.93 -0.84
N ILE A 323 -8.17 36.30 -1.06
CA ILE A 323 -6.90 36.73 -0.45
C ILE A 323 -6.57 38.16 -0.89
N LYS A 324 -6.67 38.46 -2.20
CA LYS A 324 -6.41 39.82 -2.72
C LYS A 324 -7.32 40.86 -2.07
N ARG A 325 -8.62 40.55 -1.95
CA ARG A 325 -9.61 41.45 -1.33
C ARG A 325 -9.29 41.70 0.14
N ASP A 326 -8.96 40.65 0.88
CA ASP A 326 -8.67 40.75 2.31
C ASP A 326 -7.33 41.44 2.61
N GLN A 327 -6.34 41.27 1.72
CA GLN A 327 -5.03 41.92 1.83
C GLN A 327 -5.11 43.43 1.66
N GLY A 328 -5.84 43.90 0.64
CA GLY A 328 -5.91 45.31 0.29
C GLY A 328 -4.53 45.97 0.25
N SER A 329 -4.36 47.10 0.94
CA SER A 329 -3.08 47.82 1.07
C SER A 329 -2.31 47.48 2.35
N LYS A 330 -2.73 46.47 3.13
CA LYS A 330 -2.30 46.26 4.52
C LYS A 330 -1.17 45.25 4.70
N GLY A 331 -0.55 44.79 3.61
CA GLY A 331 0.50 43.78 3.63
C GLY A 331 -0.04 42.38 3.91
N PRO A 332 0.81 41.40 4.29
CA PRO A 332 0.41 39.99 4.44
C PRO A 332 -0.76 39.77 5.41
N VAL A 333 -1.68 38.86 5.06
CA VAL A 333 -2.86 38.50 5.88
C VAL A 333 -2.59 37.21 6.64
N THR A 334 -2.90 37.19 7.94
CA THR A 334 -2.94 35.94 8.73
C THR A 334 -4.39 35.50 8.91
N LYS A 335 -4.67 34.22 8.67
CA LYS A 335 -5.98 33.58 8.86
C LYS A 335 -5.85 32.37 9.78
N CYS A 336 -6.79 32.22 10.69
CA CYS A 336 -7.09 30.95 11.35
C CYS A 336 -8.32 30.35 10.67
N LEU A 337 -8.20 29.14 10.14
CA LEU A 337 -9.23 28.50 9.32
C LEU A 337 -9.60 27.14 9.90
N LEU A 338 -10.91 26.86 9.93
CA LEU A 338 -11.40 25.54 10.30
C LEU A 338 -10.99 24.51 9.24
N LEU A 339 -10.64 23.32 9.70
CA LEU A 339 -10.48 22.15 8.84
C LEU A 339 -11.83 21.46 8.68
N HIS A 340 -12.27 21.30 7.44
CA HIS A 340 -13.53 20.68 7.07
C HIS A 340 -13.39 19.16 6.92
N GLU A 341 -14.54 18.47 6.91
CA GLU A 341 -14.66 17.00 6.82
C GLU A 341 -14.08 16.23 8.00
N VAL A 342 -13.77 16.94 9.09
CA VAL A 342 -13.28 16.39 10.36
C VAL A 342 -13.99 17.08 11.53
N PRO A 343 -14.06 16.43 12.71
CA PRO A 343 -14.79 16.97 13.86
C PRO A 343 -14.06 18.12 14.57
N THR A 344 -12.73 18.18 14.47
CA THR A 344 -11.88 19.19 15.12
C THR A 344 -10.71 19.55 14.22
N GLY A 345 -10.09 20.70 14.50
CA GLY A 345 -8.86 21.12 13.86
C GLY A 345 -9.00 22.50 13.23
N GLU A 346 -8.05 23.36 13.52
CA GLU A 346 -7.84 24.62 12.81
C GLU A 346 -6.43 24.69 12.25
N ILE A 347 -6.23 25.56 11.27
CA ILE A 347 -4.92 25.84 10.69
C ILE A 347 -4.68 27.34 10.59
N VAL A 348 -3.51 27.77 11.05
CA VAL A 348 -3.05 29.16 10.97
C VAL A 348 -2.12 29.30 9.79
N VAL A 349 -2.48 30.20 8.86
CA VAL A 349 -1.67 30.51 7.68
C VAL A 349 -1.46 32.00 7.54
N ARG A 350 -0.27 32.38 7.06
CA ARG A 350 0.05 33.73 6.63
C ARG A 350 0.23 33.76 5.12
N LEU A 351 -0.49 34.67 4.47
CA LEU A 351 -0.65 34.76 3.02
C LEU A 351 -0.17 36.12 2.56
N ASP A 352 0.75 36.14 1.59
CA ASP A 352 1.25 37.36 0.98
C ASP A 352 1.18 37.24 -0.53
N LEU A 353 0.20 37.94 -1.10
CA LEU A 353 -0.07 37.96 -2.54
C LEU A 353 0.65 39.15 -3.17
N GLN A 354 1.36 38.89 -4.26
CA GLN A 354 1.99 39.92 -5.06
C GLN A 354 1.69 39.66 -6.53
N LEU A 355 0.95 40.56 -7.17
CA LEU A 355 0.81 40.55 -8.63
C LEU A 355 2.07 41.14 -9.26
N PHE A 356 2.46 40.60 -10.41
CA PHE A 356 3.52 41.19 -11.20
C PHE A 356 2.92 42.36 -11.96
N ASP A 357 3.66 43.47 -12.05
CA ASP A 357 3.24 44.60 -12.87
C ASP A 357 3.10 44.13 -14.33
N GLU A 358 2.02 44.54 -14.99
CA GLU A 358 1.93 44.35 -16.44
C GLU A 358 3.09 45.11 -17.10
N PRO A 359 3.83 44.48 -18.04
CA PRO A 359 4.95 45.12 -18.72
C PRO A 359 4.54 46.34 -19.57
#